data_AF-A0A923J166-F1
#
_entry.id   AF-A0A923J166-F1
#
_cell.length_a   1.000
_cell.length_b   1.000
_cell.length_c   1.000
_cell.angle_alpha   90.00
_cell.angle_beta   90.00
_cell.angle_gamma   90.00
#
_symmetry.space_group_name_H-M   'P 1'
#
loop_
_entity.id
_entity.type
_entity.pdbx_description
1 polymer ?
#
loop_
_entity_poly.entity_id
_entity_poly.type
_entity_poly.pdbx_seq_one_letter_code
_entity_poly.pdbx_strand_id
1 'polypeptide(L)' 'MGQSFKERDNKECQRCKANGRVGKGECVHHIKHLKDRPDLALVDSNLISLCYTCHNEVHPEKLHRNYKPRFKNKERW' A
#
# COMPACT_ATOMS: atom_id res chain seq x y z
N MET A 1 8.35 24.81 -2.73
CA MET A 1 7.73 24.11 -1.57
C MET A 1 6.93 22.96 -2.13
N GLY A 2 7.38 21.72 -1.93
CA GLY A 2 6.62 20.54 -2.35
C GLY A 2 5.47 20.35 -1.37
N GLN A 3 4.22 20.52 -1.81
CA GLN A 3 3.08 20.21 -0.97
C GLN A 3 3.14 18.73 -0.61
N SER A 4 2.95 18.40 0.67
CA SER A 4 2.88 17.01 1.09
C SER A 4 1.62 16.42 0.45
N PHE A 5 1.73 15.30 -0.25
CA PHE A 5 0.58 14.62 -0.86
C PHE A 5 -0.58 14.38 0.14
N LYS A 6 -0.22 14.19 1.41
CA LYS A 6 -1.14 14.09 2.56
C LYS A 6 -1.94 15.37 2.84
N GLU A 7 -1.43 16.55 2.51
CA GLU A 7 -2.14 17.83 2.68
C GLU A 7 -3.25 18.01 1.64
N ARG A 8 -2.99 17.63 0.38
CA ARG A 8 -4.01 17.60 -0.68
C ARG A 8 -5.21 16.74 -0.28
N ASP A 9 -4.94 15.57 0.26
CA ASP A 9 -5.95 14.57 0.60
C ASP A 9 -6.57 14.80 2.00
N ASN A 10 -6.34 15.95 2.64
CA ASN A 10 -6.79 16.25 4.01
C ASN A 10 -6.37 15.20 5.05
N LYS A 11 -5.28 14.46 4.77
CA LYS A 11 -4.80 13.33 5.57
C LYS A 11 -5.84 12.21 5.69
N GLU A 12 -6.73 12.08 4.70
CA GLU A 12 -7.77 11.06 4.61
C GLU A 12 -7.40 9.95 3.61
N CYS A 13 -7.85 8.73 3.91
CA CYS A 13 -7.79 7.61 2.99
C CYS A 13 -8.85 7.80 1.90
N GLN A 14 -8.41 8.01 0.66
CA GLN A 14 -9.29 8.27 -0.47
C GLN A 14 -10.20 7.07 -0.78
N ARG A 15 -9.74 5.85 -0.55
CA ARG A 15 -10.55 4.63 -0.71
C ARG A 15 -11.63 4.48 0.36
N CYS A 16 -11.31 4.79 1.63
CA CYS A 16 -12.32 4.80 2.69
C CYS A 16 -13.39 5.86 2.39
N LYS A 17 -12.97 7.06 2.01
CA LYS A 17 -13.85 8.18 1.65
C LYS A 17 -14.81 7.82 0.50
N ALA A 18 -14.29 7.19 -0.55
CA ALA A 18 -15.11 6.71 -1.68
C ALA A 18 -16.15 5.64 -1.26
N ASN A 19 -15.85 4.86 -0.22
CA ASN A 19 -16.76 3.85 0.34
C ASN A 19 -17.68 4.42 1.44
N GLY A 20 -17.70 5.73 1.68
CA GLY A 20 -18.48 6.35 2.75
C GLY A 20 -17.95 6.05 4.16
N ARG A 21 -16.69 5.64 4.30
CA ARG A 21 -16.03 5.33 5.57
C ARG A 21 -14.98 6.39 5.89
N VAL A 22 -14.75 6.61 7.18
CA VAL A 22 -13.66 7.48 7.64
C VAL A 22 -12.40 6.64 7.85
N GLY A 23 -11.29 7.06 7.25
CA GLY A 23 -9.99 6.41 7.42
C GLY A 23 -8.86 7.41 7.26
N LYS A 24 -7.78 7.25 8.03
CA LYS A 24 -6.62 8.16 7.98
C LYS A 24 -5.70 7.80 6.81
N GLY A 25 -5.30 8.80 6.03
CA GLY A 25 -4.33 8.67 4.95
C GLY A 25 -2.91 8.62 5.52
N GLU A 26 -2.42 7.42 5.77
CA GLU A 26 -1.12 7.18 6.43
C GLU A 26 0.01 6.99 5.43
N CYS A 27 -0.28 6.39 4.28
CA CYS A 27 0.69 6.03 3.27
C CYS A 27 0.23 6.44 1.87
N VAL A 28 1.20 6.61 0.97
CA VAL A 28 0.96 6.91 -0.45
C VAL A 28 1.17 5.63 -1.25
N HIS A 29 0.16 5.28 -2.05
CA HIS A 29 0.17 4.11 -2.91
C HIS A 29 0.33 4.51 -4.38
N HIS A 30 1.10 3.75 -5.14
CA HIS A 30 1.18 3.91 -6.60
C HIS A 30 0.13 3.01 -7.25
N ILE A 31 -0.85 3.61 -7.95
CA ILE A 31 -1.93 2.88 -8.64
C ILE A 31 -1.36 1.93 -9.69
N LYS A 32 -0.43 2.42 -10.51
CA LYS A 32 0.43 1.60 -11.36
C LYS A 32 1.75 1.35 -10.65
N HIS A 33 2.14 0.09 -10.57
CA HIS A 33 3.37 -0.35 -9.93
C HIS A 33 4.59 0.39 -10.47
N LEU A 34 5.43 0.87 -9.56
CA LEU A 34 6.65 1.62 -9.88
C LEU A 34 7.60 0.82 -10.77
N LYS A 35 7.63 -0.51 -10.62
CA LYS A 35 8.46 -1.41 -11.43
C LYS A 35 8.07 -1.39 -12.91
N ASP A 36 6.78 -1.31 -13.20
CA ASP A 36 6.25 -1.35 -14.56
C ASP A 36 6.21 0.04 -15.20
N ARG A 37 5.97 1.09 -14.39
CA ARG A 37 5.81 2.48 -14.86
C ARG A 37 6.61 3.46 -14.00
N PRO A 38 7.95 3.41 -14.06
CA PRO A 38 8.82 4.36 -13.34
C PRO A 38 8.62 5.81 -13.80
N ASP A 39 8.16 6.02 -15.03
CA ASP A 39 7.80 7.33 -15.58
C ASP A 39 6.65 8.01 -14.83
N LEU A 40 5.81 7.23 -14.14
CA LEU A 40 4.66 7.71 -13.37
C LEU A 40 4.93 7.80 -11.86
N ALA A 41 6.20 7.69 -11.43
CA ALA A 41 6.57 7.65 -10.01
C ALA A 41 6.09 8.87 -9.21
N LEU A 42 6.12 10.06 -9.82
CA LEU A 42 5.76 11.33 -9.20
C LEU A 42 4.52 11.97 -9.83
N VAL A 43 3.82 11.23 -10.69
CA VAL A 43 2.61 11.72 -11.34
C VAL A 43 1.47 11.61 -10.34
N ASP A 44 0.87 12.75 -10.02
CA ASP A 44 -0.18 12.89 -9.02
C ASP A 44 -1.39 11.97 -9.29
N SER A 45 -1.77 11.79 -10.56
CA SER A 45 -2.85 10.86 -10.96
C SER A 45 -2.51 9.38 -10.76
N ASN A 46 -1.24 9.05 -10.50
CA ASN A 46 -0.78 7.70 -10.19
C ASN A 46 -0.56 7.48 -8.68
N LEU A 47 -0.69 8.51 -7.85
CA LEU A 47 -0.50 8.44 -6.40
C LEU A 47 -1.87 8.55 -5.71
N ILE A 48 -2.08 7.79 -4.63
CA ILE A 48 -3.32 7.83 -3.84
C ILE A 48 -3.04 7.63 -2.35
N SER A 49 -3.71 8.42 -1.49
CA SER A 49 -3.52 8.34 -0.03
C SER A 49 -4.41 7.24 0.53
N LEU A 50 -3.80 6.25 1.17
CA LEU A 50 -4.50 5.11 1.76
C LEU A 50 -4.14 4.93 3.24
N CYS A 51 -5.06 4.32 3.99
CA CYS A 51 -4.74 3.73 5.29
C CYS A 51 -3.98 2.41 5.08
N TYR A 52 -3.30 1.90 6.12
CA TYR A 52 -2.57 0.63 6.02
C TYR A 52 -3.43 -0.54 5.59
N THR A 53 -4.68 -0.60 6.05
CA THR A 53 -5.64 -1.66 5.66
C THR A 53 -5.88 -1.63 4.15
N CYS A 54 -6.33 -0.49 3.62
CA CYS A 54 -6.59 -0.35 2.19
C CYS A 54 -5.33 -0.51 1.34
N HIS A 55 -4.17 -0.07 1.82
CA HIS A 55 -2.89 -0.29 1.15
C HIS A 55 -2.53 -1.77 1.04
N ASN A 56 -2.81 -2.57 2.07
CA ASN A 56 -2.53 -4.00 2.05
C ASN A 56 -3.55 -4.76 1.18
N GLU A 57 -4.81 -4.33 1.16
CA GLU A 57 -5.85 -4.91 0.30
C GLU A 57 -5.54 -4.77 -1.19
N VAL A 58 -4.90 -3.67 -1.59
CA VAL A 58 -4.47 -3.45 -2.99
C VAL A 58 -3.16 -4.15 -3.35
N HIS A 59 -2.45 -4.73 -2.36
CA HIS A 59 -1.23 -5.52 -2.54
C HIS A 59 -1.45 -6.97 -2.07
N PRO A 60 -2.40 -7.73 -2.65
CA PRO A 60 -2.69 -9.09 -2.20
C PRO A 60 -1.47 -10.03 -2.33
N GLU A 61 -0.59 -9.79 -3.30
CA GLU A 61 0.69 -10.52 -3.43
C GLU A 61 1.58 -10.46 -2.18
N LYS A 62 1.47 -9.39 -1.37
CA LYS A 62 2.21 -9.26 -0.10
C LYS A 62 1.52 -9.96 1.07
N LEU A 63 0.22 -10.26 0.94
CA LEU A 63 -0.55 -10.96 1.98
C LEU A 63 -0.29 -12.47 1.96
N HIS A 64 0.18 -13.02 0.83
CA HIS A 64 0.54 -14.42 0.68
C HIS A 64 1.91 -14.65 1.34
N ARG A 65 1.95 -14.67 2.67
CA ARG A 65 3.06 -15.29 3.40
C ARG A 65 3.05 -16.78 3.03
N ASN A 66 3.91 -17.17 2.09
CA ASN A 66 4.26 -18.56 1.88
C ASN A 66 4.57 -19.17 3.26
N TYR A 67 3.69 -20.04 3.73
CA TYR A 67 3.95 -20.86 4.89
C TYR A 67 5.18 -21.70 4.56
N LYS A 68 6.37 -21.25 5.00
CA LYS A 68 7.54 -22.10 5.01
C LYS A 68 7.40 -22.96 6.27
N PRO A 69 7.17 -24.28 6.16
CA PRO A 69 7.23 -25.13 7.34
C PRO A 69 8.61 -24.90 7.99
N ARG A 70 8.61 -24.62 9.30
CA ARG A 70 9.85 -24.56 10.08
C ARG A 70 10.61 -25.86 9.80
N PHE A 71 11.85 -25.76 9.32
CA PHE A 71 12.73 -26.91 9.20
C PHE A 71 12.82 -27.58 10.57
N LYS A 72 12.13 -28.71 10.76
CA LYS A 72 12.29 -29.55 11.94
C LYS A 72 13.51 -30.41 11.65
N ASN A 73 14.66 -30.03 12.22
CA ASN A 73 15.80 -30.93 12.25
C ASN A 73 15.33 -32.20 12.98
N LYS A 74 15.19 -33.31 12.26
CA LYS A 74 15.07 -34.62 12.88
C LYS A 74 16.50 -35.05 13.09
N GLU A 75 17.07 -34.72 14.26
CA GLU A 75 18.31 -35.35 14.71
C GLU A 75 18.16 -36.85 14.50
N ARG A 76 18.94 -37.35 13.55
CA ARG A 76 19.18 -38.77 13.35
C ARG A 76 20.64 -38.94 13.74
N TRP A 77 20.82 -39.37 14.98
CA TRP A 77 22.07 -39.80 15.62
C TRP A 77 23.01 -38.68 16.05
#